data_AF-A0A2H0TKS4-F1
#
_entry.id   AF-A0A2H0TKS4-F1
#
_cell.length_a   1.000
_cell.length_b   1.000
_cell.length_c   1.000
_cell.angle_alpha   90.00
_cell.angle_beta   90.00
_cell.angle_gamma   90.00
#
_symmetry.space_group_name_H-M   'P 1'
#
loop_
_entity.id
_entity.type
_entity.pdbx_description
1 polymer ?
#
loop_
_entity_poly.entity_id
_entity_poly.type
_entity_poly.pdbx_seq_one_letter_code
_entity_poly.pdbx_strand_id
1 'polypeptide(L)'
;MEFDFLRNFSSPIYILLIVASAFFLWGAITLLRAKKTPQKISRGNKILLWTLSGFLIILFVFFIVNLVSNFLQGGEFFQPKVIEISDEFPPPPSLEEFPPPPSK
;
A
#
# COMPACT_ATOMS: atom_id res chain seq x y z
N MET A 1 -9.88 6.33 -9.29
CA MET A 1 -8.76 6.51 -8.33
C MET A 1 -9.15 6.28 -6.86
N GLU A 2 -10.43 6.09 -6.49
CA GLU A 2 -10.79 5.83 -5.08
C GLU A 2 -10.87 4.33 -4.70
N PHE A 3 -11.04 3.42 -5.66
CA PHE A 3 -11.28 2.00 -5.38
C PHE A 3 -10.02 1.14 -5.14
N ASP A 4 -8.83 1.64 -5.49
CA ASP A 4 -7.56 0.93 -5.27
C ASP A 4 -7.15 0.93 -3.79
N PHE A 5 -7.59 1.94 -3.03
CA PHE A 5 -7.33 2.06 -1.60
C PHE A 5 -7.90 0.89 -0.80
N LEU A 6 -9.12 0.44 -1.13
CA LEU A 6 -9.79 -0.66 -0.44
C LEU A 6 -9.17 -2.03 -0.74
N ARG A 7 -8.54 -2.20 -1.90
CA ARG A 7 -7.89 -3.47 -2.29
C ARG A 7 -6.55 -3.69 -1.59
N ASN A 8 -5.83 -2.60 -1.28
CA ASN A 8 -4.53 -2.66 -0.60
C ASN A 8 -4.62 -2.83 0.93
N PHE A 9 -5.81 -2.73 1.53
CA PHE A 9 -6.01 -2.97 2.97
C PHE A 9 -5.61 -4.38 3.43
N SER A 10 -5.60 -5.36 2.52
CA SER A 10 -5.18 -6.73 2.81
C SER A 10 -3.67 -6.86 3.03
N SER A 11 -2.88 -5.86 2.66
CA SER A 11 -1.44 -5.88 2.92
C SER A 11 -1.18 -5.52 4.39
N PRO A 12 -0.46 -6.37 5.15
CA PRO A 12 -0.25 -6.18 6.59
C PRO A 12 0.44 -4.85 6.93
N ILE A 13 1.17 -4.28 5.96
CA ILE A 13 1.83 -2.97 6.07
C ILE A 13 0.84 -1.82 6.27
N TYR A 14 -0.30 -1.83 5.58
CA TYR A 14 -1.29 -0.76 5.71
C TYR A 14 -2.00 -0.81 7.07
N ILE A 15 -2.29 -2.02 7.56
CA ILE A 15 -2.88 -2.22 8.90
C ILE A 15 -1.93 -1.69 9.98
N LEU A 16 -0.64 -2.00 9.88
CA LEU A 16 0.40 -1.47 10.78
C LEU A 16 0.45 0.06 10.75
N LEU A 17 0.36 0.67 9.57
CA LEU A 17 0.43 2.12 9.40
C LEU A 17 -0.79 2.83 9.99
N ILE A 18 -1.98 2.26 9.86
CA ILE A 18 -3.22 2.79 10.45
C ILE A 18 -3.15 2.72 11.98
N VAL A 19 -2.74 1.59 12.53
CA VAL A 19 -2.59 1.42 13.99
C VAL A 19 -1.55 2.41 14.53
N ALA A 20 -0.39 2.54 13.89
CA ALA A 20 0.63 3.50 14.29
C ALA A 20 0.11 4.95 14.28
N SER A 21 -0.66 5.32 13.25
CA SER A 21 -1.25 6.66 13.11
C SER A 21 -2.28 6.95 14.20
N ALA A 22 -3.11 5.95 14.57
CA ALA A 22 -4.08 6.09 15.66
C ALA A 22 -3.41 6.30 17.02
N PHE A 23 -2.35 5.56 17.33
CA PHE A 23 -1.56 5.75 18.55
C PHE A 23 -0.85 7.10 18.59
N PHE A 24 -0.35 7.57 17.43
CA PHE A 24 0.26 8.89 17.30
C PHE A 24 -0.74 10.01 17.63
N LEU A 25 -1.94 9.97 17.03
CA LEU A 25 -3.01 10.95 17.30
C LEU A 25 -3.43 10.95 18.77
N TRP A 26 -3.54 9.77 19.39
CA TRP A 26 -3.89 9.66 20.81
C TRP A 26 -2.82 10.30 21.72
N GLY A 27 -1.54 10.09 21.41
CA GLY A 27 -0.42 10.73 22.10
C GLY A 27 -0.48 12.26 22.00
N ALA A 28 -0.75 12.79 20.81
CA ALA A 28 -0.87 14.23 20.56
C ALA A 28 -2.02 14.87 21.35
N ILE A 29 -3.20 14.24 21.37
CA ILE A 29 -4.37 14.72 22.14
C ILE A 29 -4.07 14.75 23.65
N THR A 30 -3.38 13.73 24.15
CA THR A 30 -2.99 13.64 25.57
C THR A 30 -2.07 14.79 25.97
N LEU A 31 -1.15 15.17 25.08
CA LEU A 31 -0.25 16.31 25.27
C LEU A 31 -0.97 17.66 25.30
N LEU A 32 -1.91 17.87 24.36
CA LEU A 32 -2.70 19.11 24.31
C LEU A 32 -3.53 19.32 25.58
N ARG A 33 -4.01 18.23 26.20
CA ARG A 33 -4.78 18.26 27.46
C ARG A 33 -3.93 18.47 28.73
N ALA A 34 -2.60 18.38 28.66
CA ALA A 34 -1.72 18.41 29.83
C ALA A 34 -1.38 19.82 30.35
N LYS A 35 -1.77 20.90 29.65
CA LYS A 35 -1.25 22.27 29.85
C LYS A 35 -1.48 22.96 31.21
N LYS A 36 -2.24 22.40 32.17
CA LYS A 36 -2.64 23.11 33.40
C LYS A 36 -2.10 22.54 34.72
N THR A 37 -1.21 21.54 34.72
CA THR A 37 -0.71 20.97 35.99
C THR A 37 0.76 20.55 35.84
N PRO A 38 1.69 20.99 36.72
CA PRO A 38 3.12 20.70 36.57
C PRO A 38 3.46 19.20 36.57
N GLN A 39 2.72 18.38 37.33
CA GLN A 39 2.82 16.91 37.27
C GLN A 39 2.36 16.32 35.92
N LYS A 40 1.45 16.98 35.21
CA LYS A 40 1.01 16.55 33.87
C LYS A 40 2.00 16.96 32.80
N ILE A 41 2.79 18.02 33.01
CA ILE A 41 3.84 18.47 32.09
C ILE A 41 4.98 17.45 32.03
N SER A 42 5.47 16.95 33.17
CA SER A 42 6.55 15.94 33.17
C SER A 42 6.10 14.63 32.52
N ARG A 43 4.86 14.21 32.78
CA ARG A 43 4.26 13.04 32.11
C ARG A 43 4.05 13.28 30.62
N GLY A 44 3.61 14.48 30.23
CA GLY A 44 3.42 14.91 28.85
C GLY A 44 4.73 14.89 28.06
N ASN A 45 5.83 15.41 28.62
CA ASN A 45 7.15 15.38 27.99
C ASN A 45 7.64 13.95 27.75
N LYS A 46 7.39 13.04 28.68
CA LYS A 46 7.77 11.62 28.54
C LYS A 46 7.01 10.94 27.41
N ILE A 47 5.72 11.24 27.28
CA ILE A 47 4.88 10.77 26.17
C ILE A 47 5.33 11.39 24.85
N LEU A 48 5.64 12.70 24.83
CA LEU A 48 6.13 13.41 23.64
C LEU A 48 7.43 12.79 23.12
N LEU A 49 8.39 12.50 24.01
CA LEU A 49 9.64 11.82 23.65
C LEU A 49 9.39 10.42 23.09
N TRP A 50 8.43 9.67 23.65
CA TRP A 50 8.06 8.36 23.15
C TRP A 50 7.41 8.43 21.77
N THR A 51 6.52 9.39 21.55
CA THR A 51 5.89 9.64 20.25
C THR A 51 6.91 10.12 19.21
N LEU A 52 7.84 11.00 19.60
CA LEU A 52 8.90 11.50 18.73
C LEU A 52 9.86 10.37 18.34
N SER A 53 10.22 9.49 19.29
CA SER A 53 11.04 8.32 19.02
C SER A 53 10.31 7.33 18.08
N GLY A 54 9.03 7.07 18.30
CA GLY A 54 8.20 6.25 17.41
C GLY A 54 8.10 6.82 15.99
N PHE A 55 7.92 8.13 15.87
CA PHE A 55 7.90 8.82 14.58
C PHE A 55 9.24 8.69 13.84
N LEU A 56 10.36 8.84 14.56
CA LEU A 56 11.70 8.68 13.99
C LEU A 56 11.92 7.26 13.43
N ILE A 57 11.44 6.24 14.13
CA ILE A 57 11.52 4.84 13.69
C ILE A 57 10.72 4.63 12.40
N ILE A 58 9.49 5.15 12.31
CA ILE A 58 8.66 5.03 11.10
C ILE A 58 9.35 5.70 9.92
N LEU A 59 9.89 6.90 10.12
CA LEU A 59 10.61 7.66 9.09
C LEU A 59 11.86 6.89 8.63
N PHE A 60 12.56 6.24 9.56
CA PHE A 60 13.71 5.39 9.27
C PHE A 60 13.34 4.13 8.47
N VAL A 61 12.25 3.45 8.83
CA VAL A 61 11.75 2.29 8.08
C VAL A 61 11.32 2.71 6.67
N PHE A 62 10.59 3.83 6.54
CA PHE A 62 10.20 4.36 5.24
C PHE A 62 11.43 4.68 4.38
N PHE A 63 12.45 5.28 4.97
CA PHE A 63 13.72 5.55 4.30
C PHE A 63 14.39 4.25 3.80
N ILE A 64 14.47 3.21 4.63
CA ILE A 64 15.05 1.91 4.23
C ILE A 64 14.21 1.26 3.12
N VAL A 65 12.89 1.20 3.26
CA VAL A 65 12.02 0.61 2.23
C VAL A 65 12.18 1.35 0.90
N ASN A 66 12.24 2.68 0.93
CA ASN A 66 12.44 3.47 -0.27
C ASN A 66 13.85 3.25 -0.86
N LEU A 67 14.88 3.17 -0.02
CA LEU A 67 16.25 2.89 -0.46
C LEU A 67 16.35 1.51 -1.13
N VAL A 68 15.79 0.48 -0.50
CA VAL A 68 15.76 -0.89 -1.04
C VAL A 68 14.91 -0.95 -2.32
N SER A 69 13.77 -0.27 -2.36
CA SER A 69 12.92 -0.20 -3.55
C SER A 69 13.66 0.47 -4.72
N ASN A 70 14.33 1.60 -4.49
CA ASN A 70 15.13 2.27 -5.53
C ASN A 70 16.33 1.42 -5.95
N PHE A 71 16.98 0.73 -5.02
CA PHE A 71 18.11 -0.15 -5.32
C PHE A 71 17.67 -1.36 -6.16
N LEU A 72 16.51 -1.96 -5.85
CA LEU A 72 15.94 -3.09 -6.60
C LEU A 72 15.34 -2.66 -7.95
N GLN A 73 14.69 -1.50 -8.01
CA GLN A 73 14.09 -0.96 -9.25
C GLN A 73 15.13 -0.34 -10.20
N GLY A 74 16.35 -0.07 -9.72
CA GLY A 74 17.51 0.28 -10.56
C GLY A 74 18.01 -0.85 -11.46
N GLY A 75 17.35 -2.02 -11.45
CA GLY A 75 17.66 -3.17 -12.31
C GLY A 75 16.90 -3.16 -13.64
N GLU A 76 15.58 -3.08 -13.64
CA GLU A 76 14.79 -3.02 -14.88
C GLU A 76 13.50 -2.23 -14.64
N PHE A 77 13.29 -1.20 -15.46
CA PHE A 77 12.01 -0.56 -15.62
C PHE A 77 11.00 -1.63 -16.00
N PHE A 78 10.15 -2.03 -15.05
CA PHE A 78 8.94 -2.79 -15.30
C PHE A 78 8.00 -1.90 -16.13
N GLN A 79 8.32 -1.73 -17.41
CA GLN A 79 7.31 -1.40 -18.40
C GLN A 79 6.31 -2.55 -18.30
N PRO A 80 5.05 -2.29 -17.90
CA PRO A 80 4.03 -3.30 -18.07
C PRO A 80 4.05 -3.65 -19.55
N LYS A 81 4.55 -4.84 -19.90
CA LYS A 81 4.44 -5.37 -21.25
C LYS A 81 2.94 -5.52 -21.47
N VAL A 82 2.33 -4.51 -22.06
CA VAL A 82 0.98 -4.58 -22.58
C VAL A 82 1.06 -5.72 -23.59
N ILE A 83 0.59 -6.90 -23.17
CA ILE A 83 0.31 -7.97 -24.09
C ILE A 83 -0.86 -7.40 -24.87
N GLU A 84 -0.56 -6.78 -26.00
CA GLU A 84 -1.53 -6.42 -27.02
C GLU A 84 -2.13 -7.76 -27.45
N ILE A 85 -3.20 -8.16 -26.78
CA ILE A 85 -4.02 -9.27 -27.21
C ILE A 85 -4.56 -8.76 -28.53
N SER A 86 -3.99 -9.23 -29.64
CA SER A 86 -4.55 -8.98 -30.95
C SER A 86 -5.96 -9.54 -30.90
N ASP A 87 -6.95 -8.66 -30.81
CA ASP A 87 -8.38 -8.95 -30.81
C ASP A 87 -8.85 -9.51 -32.17
N GLU A 88 -7.91 -9.98 -32.99
CA GLU A 88 -8.14 -10.61 -34.28
C GLU A 88 -8.64 -12.04 -34.03
N PHE A 89 -9.90 -12.11 -33.59
CA PHE A 89 -10.67 -13.33 -33.56
C PHE A 89 -10.71 -13.88 -34.99
N PRO A 90 -10.19 -15.09 -35.25
CA PRO A 90 -10.22 -15.64 -36.61
C PRO A 90 -11.68 -15.70 -37.07
N PRO A 91 -11.96 -15.33 -38.33
CA PRO A 91 -13.32 -15.41 -38.85
C PRO A 91 -13.85 -16.83 -38.69
N PRO A 92 -15.14 -17.00 -38.35
CA PRO A 92 -15.73 -18.31 -38.21
C PRO A 92 -15.51 -19.11 -39.50
N PRO A 93 -15.16 -20.41 -39.41
CA PRO A 93 -14.93 -21.24 -40.57
C PRO A 93 -16.18 -21.23 -41.47
N SER A 94 -15.95 -21.06 -42.77
CA SER A 94 -17.01 -21.08 -43.78
C SER A 94 -17.76 -22.40 -43.73
N LEU A 95 -19.08 -22.37 -43.95
CA LEU A 95 -19.97 -23.55 -43.92
C LEU A 95 -19.56 -24.67 -44.91
N GLU A 96 -18.67 -24.37 -45.85
CA GLU A 96 -18.10 -25.30 -46.82
C GLU A 96 -17.03 -26.23 -46.22
N GLU A 97 -16.47 -25.90 -45.05
CA GLU A 97 -15.41 -26.66 -44.39
C GLU A 97 -15.95 -27.74 -43.43
N PHE A 98 -17.28 -27.76 -43.21
CA PHE A 98 -17.91 -28.81 -42.42
C PHE A 98 -18.07 -30.08 -43.26
N PRO A 99 -17.45 -31.21 -42.88
CA PRO A 99 -17.63 -32.45 -43.60
C PRO A 99 -19.10 -32.87 -43.57
N PRO A 100 -19.64 -33.42 -44.68
CA PRO A 100 -21.02 -33.85 -44.71
C PRO A 100 -21.26 -34.94 -43.64
N PRO A 101 -22.43 -34.93 -42.99
CA PRO A 101 -22.74 -35.91 -41.97
C PRO A 101 -22.67 -37.32 -42.56
N PRO A 102 -22.16 -38.31 -41.81
CA PRO A 102 -22.05 -39.67 -42.31
C PRO A 102 -23.44 -40.23 -42.64
N SER A 103 -23.58 -40.77 -43.87
CA SER A 103 -24.79 -41.50 -44.26
C SER A 103 -24.87 -42.78 -43.43
N LYS A 104 -25.96 -42.92 -42.66
CA LYS A 104 -26.32 -44.20 -42.03
C LYS A 104 -26.76 -45.21 -43.09
#